data_AF-A0A3P5Y641-F1
#
_entry.id   AF-A0A3P5Y641-F1
#
_cell.length_a   1.000
_cell.length_b   1.000
_cell.length_c   1.000
_cell.angle_alpha   90.00
_cell.angle_beta   90.00
_cell.angle_gamma   90.00
#
_symmetry.space_group_name_H-M   'P 1'
#
loop_
_entity.id
_entity.type
_entity.pdbx_description
1 polymer ?
#
loop_
_entity_poly.entity_id
_entity_poly.type
_entity_poly.pdbx_seq_one_letter_code
_entity_poly.pdbx_strand_id
1 'polypeptide(L)'
;MKSKGLLLLLLITLAYNGVFAKNRSSRPRLRRNDFPEDFIFGSATSAYQCEGAAHEDGRGPSIWDTYSEKFPEKIMDGCNGSVADDSYYLYEEDVNLLHQIGFNAYRFSISWSRILPRGNLKGGINQAGINYYNNLINQLLLKGVKPYVTIFHWDLPEALEVAYGGFLGAEIVNDFRDYAELCFQKFGDRVKHWMTLNEPFTVVKQGYLTGEKAPGRCSSFTNPNCLGGDGATEPYIVGHNFLLAHGAAVKVYREKYQV
;
A
#
# COMPACT_ATOMS: atom_id res chain seq x y z
N MET A 1 33.66 69.04 8.97
CA MET A 1 32.36 68.65 8.36
C MET A 1 32.25 67.18 7.94
N LYS A 2 33.14 66.26 8.36
CA LYS A 2 33.12 64.84 7.89
C LYS A 2 32.54 63.82 8.88
N SER A 3 32.33 64.14 10.17
CA SER A 3 31.88 63.13 11.16
C SER A 3 30.35 63.00 11.31
N LYS A 4 29.57 64.04 11.00
CA LYS A 4 28.10 63.99 11.13
C LYS A 4 27.43 63.09 10.07
N GLY A 5 28.00 62.99 8.88
CA GLY A 5 27.49 62.11 7.81
C GLY A 5 27.73 60.62 8.07
N LEU A 6 28.85 60.28 8.70
CA LEU A 6 29.21 58.89 9.00
C LEU A 6 28.32 58.31 10.12
N LEU A 7 27.98 59.12 11.13
CA LEU A 7 27.08 58.73 12.21
C LEU A 7 25.64 58.53 11.69
N LEU A 8 25.20 59.37 10.75
CA LEU A 8 23.89 59.24 10.11
C LEU A 8 23.81 57.98 9.22
N LEU A 9 24.86 57.66 8.47
CA LEU A 9 24.94 56.41 7.70
C LEU A 9 24.96 55.17 8.61
N LEU A 10 25.65 55.22 9.76
CA LEU A 10 25.67 54.13 10.73
C LEU A 10 24.30 53.92 11.39
N LEU A 11 23.60 55.00 11.72
CA LEU A 11 22.24 54.95 12.28
C LEU A 11 21.21 54.46 11.24
N ILE A 12 21.34 54.84 9.98
CA ILE A 12 20.48 54.36 8.89
C ILE A 12 20.72 52.87 8.62
N THR A 13 21.97 52.40 8.64
CA THR A 13 22.29 50.97 8.45
C THR A 13 21.88 50.11 9.65
N LEU A 14 21.99 50.61 10.89
CA LEU A 14 21.43 49.96 12.08
C LEU A 14 19.90 49.91 12.06
N ALA A 15 19.23 50.98 11.61
CA ALA A 15 17.78 50.99 11.43
C ALA A 15 17.33 50.03 10.31
N TYR A 16 18.08 49.93 9.21
CA TYR A 16 17.78 49.00 8.12
C TYR A 16 17.93 47.54 8.56
N ASN A 17 18.98 47.20 9.33
CA ASN A 17 19.17 45.85 9.88
C ASN A 17 18.14 45.52 10.99
N GLY A 18 17.65 46.52 11.73
CA GLY A 18 16.58 46.34 12.73
C GLY A 18 15.21 46.04 12.13
N VAL A 19 14.92 46.56 10.92
CA VAL A 19 13.65 46.33 10.22
C VAL A 19 13.61 44.97 9.50
N PHE A 20 14.75 44.42 9.08
CA PHE A 20 14.81 43.08 8.46
C PHE A 20 14.88 41.92 9.46
N ALA A 21 15.08 42.16 10.76
CA ALA A 21 15.16 41.11 11.78
C ALA A 21 13.80 40.67 12.36
N LYS A 22 12.67 41.20 11.86
CA LYS A 22 11.34 40.93 12.44
C LYS A 22 10.30 40.44 11.43
N ASN A 23 10.72 39.60 10.50
CA ASN A 23 9.81 38.73 9.75
C ASN A 23 10.30 37.27 9.76
N ARG A 24 10.66 36.77 10.95
CA ARG A 24 10.45 35.34 11.20
C ARG A 24 8.95 35.16 11.22
N SER A 25 8.37 34.75 10.09
CA SER A 25 7.01 34.23 10.04
C SER A 25 6.94 33.17 11.14
N SER A 26 6.35 33.51 12.28
CA SER A 26 6.12 32.58 13.38
C SER A 26 4.97 31.70 12.95
N ARG A 27 5.21 30.85 11.94
CA ARG A 27 4.33 29.73 11.69
C ARG A 27 4.32 28.96 13.01
N PRO A 28 3.15 28.80 13.65
CA PRO A 28 3.08 27.99 14.85
C PRO A 28 3.72 26.64 14.53
N ARG A 29 4.69 26.23 15.36
CA ARG A 29 5.32 24.91 15.20
C ARG A 29 4.24 23.90 15.58
N LEU A 30 3.69 23.24 14.56
CA LEU A 30 2.78 22.12 14.75
C LEU A 30 3.52 21.02 15.52
N ARG A 31 2.91 20.56 16.60
CA ARG A 31 3.40 19.52 17.51
C ARG A 31 2.36 18.43 17.59
N ARG A 32 2.80 17.25 18.03
CA ARG A 32 1.92 16.11 18.28
C ARG A 32 0.75 16.44 19.23
N ASN A 33 1.00 17.26 20.26
CA ASN A 33 -0.01 17.68 21.23
C ASN A 33 -1.02 18.71 20.70
N ASP A 34 -0.87 19.17 19.45
CA ASP A 34 -1.86 20.02 18.80
C ASP A 34 -3.00 19.17 18.15
N PHE A 35 -2.90 17.84 18.21
CA PHE A 35 -3.91 16.86 17.80
C PHE A 35 -4.60 16.24 19.02
N PRO A 36 -5.80 15.64 18.86
CA PRO A 36 -6.44 14.85 19.93
C PRO A 36 -5.49 13.80 20.53
N GLU A 37 -5.62 13.51 21.82
CA GLU A 37 -4.74 12.57 22.53
C GLU A 37 -4.76 11.16 21.92
N ASP A 38 -5.88 10.77 21.33
CA ASP A 38 -6.11 9.49 20.67
C ASP A 38 -5.73 9.49 19.17
N PHE A 39 -5.17 10.58 18.66
CA PHE A 39 -4.73 10.66 17.27
C PHE A 39 -3.59 9.67 16.98
N ILE A 40 -3.78 8.86 15.94
CA ILE A 40 -2.84 7.82 15.51
C ILE A 40 -1.94 8.37 14.40
N PHE A 41 -0.65 8.52 14.69
CA PHE A 41 0.38 8.76 13.68
C PHE A 41 1.00 7.43 13.28
N GLY A 42 1.20 7.22 11.98
CA GLY A 42 1.79 5.99 11.46
C GLY A 42 2.50 6.17 10.14
N SER A 43 3.11 5.09 9.68
CA SER A 43 3.67 4.94 8.33
C SER A 43 2.92 3.85 7.56
N ALA A 44 3.12 3.77 6.24
CA ALA A 44 2.44 2.81 5.38
C ALA A 44 3.36 2.19 4.33
N THR A 45 3.14 0.91 4.03
CA THR A 45 3.76 0.15 2.92
C THR A 45 2.73 -0.74 2.24
N SER A 46 3.15 -1.46 1.19
CA SER A 46 2.39 -2.55 0.58
C SER A 46 3.31 -3.72 0.24
N ALA A 47 2.73 -4.91 0.22
CA ALA A 47 3.45 -6.16 0.12
C ALA A 47 4.40 -6.22 -1.09
N TYR A 48 3.88 -6.01 -2.30
CA TYR A 48 4.71 -6.07 -3.51
C TYR A 48 5.78 -4.96 -3.57
N GLN A 49 5.55 -3.83 -2.89
CA GLN A 49 6.47 -2.70 -2.93
C GLN A 49 7.65 -2.84 -1.96
N CYS A 50 7.54 -3.62 -0.88
CA CYS A 50 8.59 -3.73 0.14
C CYS A 50 9.04 -5.17 0.47
N GLU A 51 8.18 -6.18 0.35
CA GLU A 51 8.51 -7.52 0.89
C GLU A 51 9.66 -8.21 0.16
N GLY A 52 9.65 -8.21 -1.17
CA GLY A 52 10.53 -9.10 -1.93
C GLY A 52 10.18 -10.57 -1.71
N ALA A 53 11.21 -11.43 -1.75
CA ALA A 53 11.08 -12.89 -1.64
C ALA A 53 9.95 -13.42 -2.54
N ALA A 54 9.91 -12.92 -3.78
CA ALA A 54 8.77 -13.09 -4.67
C ALA A 54 8.53 -14.56 -5.06
N HIS A 55 9.59 -15.36 -5.12
CA HIS A 55 9.58 -16.75 -5.56
C HIS A 55 9.96 -17.73 -4.45
N GLU A 56 9.82 -17.31 -3.19
CA GLU A 56 10.32 -18.04 -2.02
C GLU A 56 9.19 -18.59 -1.15
N ASP A 57 9.52 -19.62 -0.37
CA ASP A 57 8.63 -20.23 0.63
C ASP A 57 7.21 -20.54 0.15
N GLY A 58 7.10 -20.97 -1.11
CA GLY A 58 5.84 -21.39 -1.72
C GLY A 58 4.87 -20.26 -2.08
N ARG A 59 5.30 -18.98 -2.07
CA ARG A 59 4.53 -17.88 -2.66
C ARG A 59 4.27 -18.15 -4.15
N GLY A 60 3.04 -17.94 -4.60
CA GLY A 60 2.69 -17.93 -6.02
C GLY A 60 2.93 -16.56 -6.66
N PRO A 61 3.05 -16.47 -7.99
CA PRO A 61 3.16 -15.19 -8.68
C PRO A 61 1.87 -14.38 -8.55
N SER A 62 2.03 -13.08 -8.40
CA SER A 62 0.97 -12.08 -8.58
C SER A 62 1.04 -11.47 -9.99
N ILE A 63 -0.01 -10.74 -10.38
CA ILE A 63 -0.04 -10.00 -11.65
C ILE A 63 1.10 -8.99 -11.77
N TRP A 64 1.62 -8.51 -10.64
CA TRP A 64 2.75 -7.56 -10.62
C TRP A 64 4.09 -8.24 -10.87
N ASP A 65 4.28 -9.47 -10.37
CA ASP A 65 5.43 -10.30 -10.73
C ASP A 65 5.43 -10.52 -12.25
N THR A 66 4.30 -11.00 -12.79
CA THR A 66 4.15 -11.26 -14.22
C THR A 66 4.36 -10.00 -15.07
N TYR A 67 3.74 -8.89 -14.68
CA TYR A 67 3.78 -7.64 -15.46
C TYR A 67 5.19 -7.05 -15.52
N SER A 68 5.88 -6.95 -14.38
CA SER A 68 7.23 -6.37 -14.32
C SER A 68 8.28 -7.27 -14.98
N GLU A 69 8.17 -8.60 -14.84
CA GLU A 69 9.12 -9.54 -15.43
C GLU A 69 8.92 -9.69 -16.95
N LYS A 70 7.67 -9.67 -17.44
CA LYS A 70 7.40 -9.80 -18.89
C LYS A 70 7.53 -8.49 -19.66
N PHE A 71 7.28 -7.36 -19.01
CA PHE A 71 7.26 -6.04 -19.64
C PHE A 71 8.14 -5.03 -18.88
N PRO A 72 9.45 -5.31 -18.74
CA PRO A 72 10.36 -4.42 -18.01
C PRO A 72 10.40 -3.01 -18.62
N GLU A 73 10.17 -2.86 -19.93
CA GLU A 73 10.09 -1.57 -20.61
C GLU A 73 8.91 -0.70 -20.17
N LYS A 74 7.92 -1.27 -19.48
CA LYS A 74 6.81 -0.53 -18.87
C LYS A 74 7.14 -0.01 -17.47
N ILE A 75 8.29 -0.39 -16.91
CA ILE A 75 8.81 0.13 -15.65
C ILE A 75 9.91 1.14 -15.97
N MET A 76 9.88 2.30 -15.31
CA MET A 76 10.73 3.46 -15.66
C MET A 76 12.23 3.14 -15.72
N ASP A 77 12.71 2.29 -14.81
CA ASP A 77 14.09 1.84 -14.69
C ASP A 77 14.27 0.35 -15.04
N GLY A 78 13.21 -0.32 -15.50
CA GLY A 78 13.23 -1.76 -15.79
C GLY A 78 13.31 -2.67 -14.56
N CYS A 79 13.20 -2.12 -13.34
CA CYS A 79 13.25 -2.91 -12.11
C CYS A 79 11.95 -3.66 -11.85
N ASN A 80 11.97 -4.55 -10.85
CA ASN A 80 10.81 -5.29 -10.38
C ASN A 80 10.81 -5.44 -8.85
N GLY A 81 9.72 -5.99 -8.30
CA GLY A 81 9.57 -6.24 -6.86
C GLY A 81 10.14 -7.58 -6.39
N SER A 82 11.01 -8.27 -7.13
CA SER A 82 11.48 -9.61 -6.73
C SER A 82 12.24 -9.60 -5.40
N VAL A 83 13.01 -8.54 -5.13
CA VAL A 83 13.71 -8.28 -3.86
C VAL A 83 13.10 -7.07 -3.13
N ALA A 84 12.71 -6.01 -3.84
CA ALA A 84 12.17 -4.78 -3.25
C ALA A 84 13.06 -4.23 -2.13
N ASP A 85 12.49 -3.94 -0.95
CA ASP A 85 13.22 -3.50 0.25
C ASP A 85 13.67 -4.67 1.14
N ASP A 86 13.42 -5.92 0.70
CA ASP A 86 13.72 -7.16 1.40
C ASP A 86 13.03 -7.30 2.78
N SER A 87 11.88 -6.63 2.96
CA SER A 87 11.11 -6.65 4.21
C SER A 87 10.54 -8.04 4.55
N TYR A 88 10.61 -9.04 3.66
CA TYR A 88 10.32 -10.42 4.04
C TYR A 88 11.32 -10.95 5.08
N TYR A 89 12.59 -10.59 4.93
CA TYR A 89 13.67 -10.97 5.83
C TYR A 89 13.98 -9.90 6.89
N LEU A 90 13.80 -8.62 6.55
CA LEU A 90 14.20 -7.48 7.38
C LEU A 90 13.05 -6.83 8.17
N TYR A 91 11.93 -7.54 8.32
CA TYR A 91 10.75 -6.98 8.99
C TYR A 91 11.01 -6.60 10.46
N GLU A 92 11.96 -7.25 11.15
CA GLU A 92 12.30 -6.89 12.54
C GLU A 92 13.00 -5.53 12.62
N GLU A 93 13.90 -5.26 11.68
CA GLU A 93 14.57 -3.97 11.49
C GLU A 93 13.56 -2.88 11.16
N ASP A 94 12.64 -3.13 10.22
CA ASP A 94 11.57 -2.20 9.86
C ASP A 94 10.70 -1.83 11.07
N VAL A 95 10.30 -2.84 11.86
CA VAL A 95 9.51 -2.65 13.08
C VAL A 95 10.30 -1.85 14.13
N ASN A 96 11.60 -2.10 14.28
CA ASN A 96 12.45 -1.33 15.18
C ASN A 96 12.54 0.14 14.76
N LEU A 97 12.65 0.44 13.46
CA LEU A 97 12.67 1.81 12.94
C LEU A 97 11.34 2.53 13.20
N LEU A 98 10.21 1.87 12.95
CA LEU A 98 8.87 2.41 13.22
C LEU A 98 8.72 2.82 14.68
N HIS A 99 9.19 1.97 15.60
CA HIS A 99 9.19 2.25 17.03
C HIS A 99 10.11 3.41 17.41
N GLN A 100 11.34 3.45 16.90
CA GLN A 100 12.31 4.52 17.19
C GLN A 100 11.83 5.90 16.72
N ILE A 101 11.13 5.97 15.58
CA ILE A 101 10.52 7.21 15.09
C ILE A 101 9.35 7.65 16.00
N GLY A 102 8.74 6.72 16.74
CA GLY A 102 7.62 6.99 17.64
C GLY A 102 6.25 6.91 16.97
N PHE A 103 6.12 6.09 15.91
CA PHE A 103 4.82 5.83 15.29
C PHE A 103 3.95 4.96 16.18
N ASN A 104 2.64 5.21 16.16
CA ASN A 104 1.64 4.45 16.90
C ASN A 104 1.07 3.30 16.09
N ALA A 105 1.13 3.39 14.76
CA ALA A 105 0.56 2.42 13.86
C ALA A 105 1.47 2.20 12.65
N TYR A 106 1.36 1.00 12.11
CA TYR A 106 1.94 0.64 10.84
C TYR A 106 0.87 0.06 9.95
N ARG A 107 0.67 0.71 8.80
CA ARG A 107 -0.18 0.18 7.75
C ARG A 107 0.66 -0.68 6.81
N PHE A 108 0.30 -1.94 6.65
CA PHE A 108 0.91 -2.82 5.64
C PHE A 108 -0.20 -3.58 4.90
N SER A 109 0.12 -4.24 3.79
CA SER A 109 -0.81 -5.17 3.14
C SER A 109 -0.36 -6.61 3.28
N ILE A 110 -1.32 -7.53 3.20
CA ILE A 110 -1.03 -8.96 3.09
C ILE A 110 -0.92 -9.29 1.61
N SER A 111 0.09 -10.06 1.23
CA SER A 111 0.20 -10.56 -0.14
C SER A 111 -0.73 -11.74 -0.35
N TRP A 112 -1.70 -11.58 -1.25
CA TRP A 112 -2.68 -12.63 -1.53
C TRP A 112 -1.97 -13.87 -2.07
N SER A 113 -1.10 -13.70 -3.06
CA SER A 113 -0.38 -14.82 -3.67
C SER A 113 0.63 -15.48 -2.73
N ARG A 114 1.05 -14.80 -1.66
CA ARG A 114 1.90 -15.40 -0.61
C ARG A 114 1.13 -16.37 0.27
N ILE A 115 -0.11 -16.04 0.68
CA ILE A 115 -0.89 -16.91 1.58
C ILE A 115 -1.80 -17.91 0.85
N LEU A 116 -2.23 -17.57 -0.37
CA LEU A 116 -2.98 -18.45 -1.29
C LEU A 116 -2.26 -18.46 -2.65
N PRO A 117 -1.27 -19.34 -2.85
CA PRO A 117 -0.44 -19.36 -4.08
C PRO A 117 -1.21 -19.59 -5.37
N ARG A 118 -2.35 -20.30 -5.30
CA ARG A 118 -3.27 -20.48 -6.45
C ARG A 118 -4.52 -19.61 -6.37
N GLY A 119 -4.48 -18.59 -5.52
CA GLY A 119 -5.49 -17.55 -5.32
C GLY A 119 -6.73 -17.92 -4.53
N ASN A 120 -7.11 -19.19 -4.46
CA ASN A 120 -8.28 -19.63 -3.69
C ASN A 120 -7.96 -20.75 -2.71
N LEU A 121 -8.88 -21.01 -1.76
CA LEU A 121 -8.70 -22.01 -0.70
C LEU A 121 -8.52 -23.43 -1.23
N LYS A 122 -9.10 -23.77 -2.39
CA LYS A 122 -8.92 -25.09 -3.03
C LYS A 122 -7.48 -25.30 -3.48
N GLY A 123 -6.76 -24.22 -3.76
CA GLY A 123 -5.34 -24.23 -4.11
C GLY A 123 -4.39 -24.52 -2.96
N GLY A 124 -4.89 -24.54 -1.73
CA GLY A 124 -4.11 -24.73 -0.50
C GLY A 124 -3.65 -23.42 0.12
N ILE A 125 -3.53 -23.42 1.45
CA ILE A 125 -3.01 -22.31 2.23
C ILE A 125 -1.50 -22.50 2.38
N ASN A 126 -0.73 -21.46 2.09
CA ASN A 126 0.71 -21.47 2.34
C ASN A 126 1.00 -21.09 3.80
N GLN A 127 1.40 -22.07 4.61
CA GLN A 127 1.67 -21.84 6.02
C GLN A 127 2.90 -20.95 6.25
N ALA A 128 3.89 -20.95 5.37
CA ALA A 128 5.05 -20.06 5.50
C ALA A 128 4.63 -18.59 5.37
N GLY A 129 3.77 -18.26 4.40
CA GLY A 129 3.16 -16.94 4.28
C GLY A 129 2.35 -16.53 5.53
N ILE A 130 1.57 -17.46 6.10
CA ILE A 130 0.85 -17.20 7.36
C ILE A 130 1.82 -16.94 8.52
N ASN A 131 2.93 -17.68 8.60
CA ASN A 131 3.93 -17.50 9.64
C ASN A 131 4.62 -16.14 9.52
N TYR A 132 4.98 -15.70 8.31
CA TYR A 132 5.56 -14.38 8.07
C TYR A 132 4.68 -13.24 8.63
N TYR A 133 3.41 -13.18 8.25
CA TYR A 133 2.52 -12.13 8.74
C TYR A 133 2.26 -12.24 10.24
N ASN A 134 2.17 -13.45 10.80
CA ASN A 134 2.09 -13.63 12.25
C ASN A 134 3.31 -13.06 12.97
N ASN A 135 4.51 -13.31 12.45
CA ASN A 135 5.75 -12.79 13.02
C ASN A 135 5.81 -11.26 12.95
N LEU A 136 5.49 -10.67 11.80
CA LEU A 136 5.41 -9.21 11.64
C LEU A 136 4.39 -8.59 12.62
N ILE A 137 3.18 -9.14 12.69
CA ILE A 137 2.12 -8.65 13.60
C ILE A 137 2.57 -8.76 15.06
N ASN A 138 3.18 -9.88 15.45
CA ASN A 138 3.67 -10.07 16.81
C ASN A 138 4.77 -9.06 17.14
N GLN A 139 5.74 -8.85 16.25
CA GLN A 139 6.81 -7.88 16.48
C GLN A 139 6.28 -6.45 16.59
N LEU A 140 5.34 -6.04 15.74
CA LEU A 140 4.68 -4.73 15.83
C LEU A 140 4.05 -4.52 17.21
N LEU A 141 3.26 -5.48 17.67
CA LEU A 141 2.58 -5.42 18.96
C LEU A 141 3.56 -5.43 20.13
N LEU A 142 4.63 -6.23 20.06
CA LEU A 142 5.71 -6.23 21.06
C LEU A 142 6.37 -4.84 21.21
N LYS A 143 6.44 -4.06 20.12
CA LYS A 143 6.94 -2.67 20.13
C LYS A 143 5.88 -1.60 20.36
N GLY A 144 4.63 -2.01 20.67
CA GLY A 144 3.53 -1.07 20.89
C GLY A 144 3.02 -0.36 19.63
N VAL A 145 3.35 -0.88 18.44
CA VAL A 145 2.89 -0.36 17.14
C VAL A 145 1.65 -1.13 16.72
N LYS A 146 0.55 -0.44 16.47
CA LYS A 146 -0.73 -1.04 16.09
C LYS A 146 -0.72 -1.47 14.61
N PRO A 147 -1.06 -2.73 14.28
CA PRO A 147 -1.18 -3.15 12.89
C PRO A 147 -2.48 -2.63 12.27
N TYR A 148 -2.36 -1.95 11.13
CA TYR A 148 -3.46 -1.50 10.28
C TYR A 148 -3.37 -2.24 8.94
N VAL A 149 -4.18 -3.26 8.74
CA VAL A 149 -3.94 -4.21 7.64
C VAL A 149 -4.80 -3.90 6.43
N THR A 150 -4.16 -3.74 5.29
CA THR A 150 -4.81 -3.73 3.97
C THR A 150 -4.90 -5.16 3.44
N ILE A 151 -6.10 -5.66 3.17
CA ILE A 151 -6.29 -7.02 2.68
C ILE A 151 -5.79 -7.15 1.24
N PHE A 152 -6.14 -6.21 0.36
CA PHE A 152 -5.64 -6.25 -1.03
C PHE A 152 -5.03 -4.93 -1.46
N HIS A 153 -3.81 -5.02 -1.97
CA HIS A 153 -3.06 -3.91 -2.51
C HIS A 153 -2.46 -4.28 -3.88
N TRP A 154 -3.38 -4.53 -4.82
CA TRP A 154 -3.11 -4.64 -6.26
C TRP A 154 -2.36 -5.90 -6.69
N ASP A 155 -1.89 -6.72 -5.76
CA ASP A 155 -1.07 -7.92 -5.99
C ASP A 155 -1.93 -9.19 -6.16
N LEU A 156 -2.89 -9.13 -7.08
CA LEU A 156 -3.79 -10.24 -7.39
C LEU A 156 -2.96 -11.49 -7.77
N PRO A 157 -3.27 -12.70 -7.26
CA PRO A 157 -2.62 -13.92 -7.69
C PRO A 157 -2.81 -14.14 -9.20
N GLU A 158 -1.72 -14.36 -9.94
CA GLU A 158 -1.72 -14.59 -11.39
C GLU A 158 -2.65 -15.76 -11.76
N ALA A 159 -2.75 -16.76 -10.88
CA ALA A 159 -3.64 -17.89 -11.06
C ALA A 159 -5.12 -17.49 -11.27
N LEU A 160 -5.59 -16.42 -10.64
CA LEU A 160 -6.96 -15.92 -10.80
C LEU A 160 -7.10 -15.05 -12.06
N GLU A 161 -6.06 -14.28 -12.39
CA GLU A 161 -5.99 -13.54 -13.66
C GLU A 161 -6.07 -14.50 -14.85
N VAL A 162 -5.31 -15.60 -14.83
CA VAL A 162 -5.34 -16.64 -15.86
C VAL A 162 -6.65 -17.41 -15.89
N ALA A 163 -7.26 -17.69 -14.74
CA ALA A 163 -8.46 -18.51 -14.66
C ALA A 163 -9.70 -17.82 -15.24
N TYR A 164 -9.90 -16.54 -14.93
CA TYR A 164 -11.12 -15.81 -15.30
C TYR A 164 -10.93 -14.29 -15.49
N GLY A 165 -9.68 -13.83 -15.67
CA GLY A 165 -9.38 -12.40 -15.85
C GLY A 165 -9.42 -11.59 -14.56
N GLY A 166 -9.26 -12.25 -13.40
CA GLY A 166 -9.17 -11.57 -12.12
C GLY A 166 -10.43 -10.76 -11.82
N PHE A 167 -10.29 -9.45 -11.64
CA PHE A 167 -11.43 -8.58 -11.36
C PHE A 167 -12.38 -8.36 -12.55
N LEU A 168 -12.08 -8.87 -13.75
CA LEU A 168 -13.06 -8.95 -14.84
C LEU A 168 -14.10 -10.06 -14.62
N GLY A 169 -13.71 -11.15 -13.97
CA GLY A 169 -14.60 -12.27 -13.64
C GLY A 169 -15.41 -12.01 -12.36
N ALA A 170 -16.68 -12.40 -12.35
CA ALA A 170 -17.55 -12.23 -11.18
C ALA A 170 -17.17 -13.19 -10.02
N GLU A 171 -16.46 -14.27 -10.33
CA GLU A 171 -15.93 -15.27 -9.41
C GLU A 171 -15.02 -14.64 -8.35
N ILE A 172 -14.33 -13.55 -8.69
CA ILE A 172 -13.40 -12.84 -7.80
C ILE A 172 -14.06 -12.41 -6.49
N VAL A 173 -15.37 -12.16 -6.49
CA VAL A 173 -16.11 -11.72 -5.31
C VAL A 173 -16.08 -12.80 -4.23
N ASN A 174 -16.23 -14.07 -4.63
CA ASN A 174 -16.19 -15.20 -3.70
C ASN A 174 -14.75 -15.52 -3.28
N ASP A 175 -13.81 -15.52 -4.22
CA ASP A 175 -12.41 -15.80 -3.90
C ASP A 175 -11.82 -14.71 -2.97
N PHE A 176 -12.15 -13.43 -3.21
CA PHE A 176 -11.75 -12.33 -2.33
C PHE A 176 -12.41 -12.41 -0.96
N ARG A 177 -13.70 -12.78 -0.88
CA ARG A 177 -14.38 -13.02 0.39
C ARG A 177 -13.66 -14.09 1.20
N ASP A 178 -13.34 -15.22 0.58
CA ASP A 178 -12.69 -16.36 1.24
C ASP A 178 -11.25 -16.02 1.67
N TYR A 179 -10.53 -15.27 0.84
CA TYR A 179 -9.22 -14.70 1.19
C TYR A 179 -9.30 -13.75 2.40
N ALA A 180 -10.25 -12.81 2.39
CA ALA A 180 -10.48 -11.89 3.50
C ALA A 180 -10.87 -12.65 4.78
N GLU A 181 -11.76 -13.65 4.67
CA GLU A 181 -12.17 -14.50 5.81
C GLU A 181 -10.96 -15.26 6.39
N LEU A 182 -10.07 -15.79 5.54
CA LEU A 182 -8.83 -16.40 6.00
C LEU A 182 -7.96 -15.40 6.78
N CYS A 183 -7.80 -14.18 6.28
CA CYS A 183 -7.07 -13.13 6.99
C CYS A 183 -7.69 -12.83 8.37
N PHE A 184 -9.02 -12.73 8.46
CA PHE A 184 -9.71 -12.52 9.73
C PHE A 184 -9.50 -13.70 10.69
N GLN A 185 -9.58 -14.94 10.20
CA GLN A 185 -9.36 -16.14 11.01
C GLN A 185 -7.94 -16.24 11.56
N LYS A 186 -6.94 -15.89 10.75
CA LYS A 186 -5.52 -16.09 11.10
C LYS A 186 -4.93 -14.94 11.89
N PHE A 187 -5.44 -13.72 11.72
CA PHE A 187 -4.82 -12.52 12.27
C PHE A 187 -5.79 -11.64 13.08
N GLY A 188 -7.10 -11.86 12.99
CA GLY A 188 -8.12 -11.00 13.62
C GLY A 188 -8.14 -11.02 15.15
N ASP A 189 -7.47 -12.01 15.77
CA ASP A 189 -7.24 -12.03 17.22
C ASP A 189 -6.38 -10.83 17.67
N ARG A 190 -5.45 -10.39 16.82
CA ARG A 190 -4.49 -9.29 17.08
C ARG A 190 -4.74 -8.04 16.23
N VAL A 191 -5.19 -8.18 14.99
CA VAL A 191 -5.46 -7.06 14.07
C VAL A 191 -6.88 -6.55 14.24
N LYS A 192 -7.02 -5.27 14.59
CA LYS A 192 -8.32 -4.62 14.86
C LYS A 192 -8.72 -3.55 13.85
N HIS A 193 -7.83 -3.18 12.94
CA HIS A 193 -8.08 -2.18 11.91
C HIS A 193 -7.81 -2.78 10.53
N TRP A 194 -8.86 -2.87 9.73
CA TRP A 194 -8.84 -3.53 8.43
C TRP A 194 -9.26 -2.57 7.32
N MET A 195 -8.54 -2.63 6.21
CA MET A 195 -8.88 -1.94 4.96
C MET A 195 -8.99 -3.00 3.88
N THR A 196 -10.18 -3.20 3.32
CA THR A 196 -10.38 -4.24 2.30
C THR A 196 -9.51 -4.04 1.05
N LEU A 197 -9.51 -2.84 0.47
CA LEU A 197 -8.90 -2.53 -0.81
C LEU A 197 -8.11 -1.23 -0.70
N ASN A 198 -6.93 -1.16 -1.32
CA ASN A 198 -6.24 0.10 -1.56
C ASN A 198 -6.64 0.70 -2.92
N GLU A 199 -7.05 1.97 -2.92
CA GLU A 199 -7.20 2.79 -4.13
C GLU A 199 -7.85 2.10 -5.35
N PRO A 200 -9.10 1.59 -5.23
CA PRO A 200 -9.76 0.88 -6.33
C PRO A 200 -9.87 1.73 -7.61
N PHE A 201 -10.05 3.06 -7.47
CA PHE A 201 -10.05 3.97 -8.61
C PHE A 201 -8.70 3.96 -9.37
N THR A 202 -7.58 3.97 -8.67
CA THR A 202 -6.25 3.96 -9.30
C THR A 202 -6.01 2.63 -10.02
N VAL A 203 -6.40 1.50 -9.42
CA VAL A 203 -6.31 0.18 -10.07
C VAL A 203 -7.13 0.14 -11.35
N VAL A 204 -8.39 0.56 -11.28
CA VAL A 204 -9.31 0.60 -12.43
C VAL A 204 -8.73 1.47 -13.55
N LYS A 205 -8.33 2.69 -13.21
CA LYS A 205 -7.80 3.65 -14.19
C LYS A 205 -6.50 3.16 -14.81
N GLN A 206 -5.51 2.80 -13.98
CA GLN A 206 -4.18 2.52 -14.49
C GLN A 206 -4.00 1.08 -14.98
N GLY A 207 -4.80 0.14 -14.49
CA GLY A 207 -4.76 -1.26 -14.90
C GLY A 207 -5.61 -1.60 -16.12
N TYR A 208 -6.72 -0.87 -16.34
CA TYR A 208 -7.74 -1.22 -17.34
C TYR A 208 -8.17 -0.07 -18.27
N LEU A 209 -7.79 1.19 -17.99
CA LEU A 209 -8.04 2.32 -18.90
C LEU A 209 -6.76 2.80 -19.59
N THR A 210 -5.70 3.11 -18.84
CA THR A 210 -4.42 3.58 -19.42
C THR A 210 -3.43 2.44 -19.69
N GLY A 211 -3.58 1.30 -19.00
CA GLY A 211 -2.70 0.12 -19.11
C GLY A 211 -1.26 0.38 -18.67
N GLU A 212 -1.05 1.34 -17.77
CA GLU A 212 0.25 1.72 -17.20
C GLU A 212 0.67 0.82 -16.01
N LYS A 213 -0.29 0.13 -15.39
CA LYS A 213 -0.09 -0.76 -14.25
C LYS A 213 -0.62 -2.14 -14.57
N ALA A 214 -0.16 -3.17 -13.86
CA ALA A 214 -0.69 -4.53 -14.00
C ALA A 214 -2.23 -4.55 -13.89
N PRO A 215 -2.95 -5.32 -14.73
CA PRO A 215 -2.46 -6.24 -15.76
C PRO A 215 -2.14 -5.58 -17.12
N GLY A 216 -2.12 -4.25 -17.21
CA GLY A 216 -1.67 -3.50 -18.39
C GLY A 216 -2.67 -3.45 -19.53
N ARG A 217 -3.96 -3.51 -19.21
CA ARG A 217 -5.05 -3.57 -20.18
C ARG A 217 -5.56 -2.17 -20.53
N CYS A 218 -5.85 -1.97 -21.81
CA CYS A 218 -6.42 -0.75 -22.37
C CYS A 218 -6.81 -0.96 -23.84
N SER A 219 -7.55 -0.01 -24.42
CA SER A 219 -7.92 -0.07 -25.83
C SER A 219 -6.73 0.25 -26.73
N SER A 220 -6.46 -0.60 -27.71
CA SER A 220 -5.34 -0.44 -28.67
C SER A 220 -5.33 0.90 -29.41
N PHE A 221 -6.50 1.50 -29.65
CA PHE A 221 -6.61 2.82 -30.28
C PHE A 221 -6.21 3.99 -29.37
N THR A 222 -6.18 3.78 -28.04
CA THR A 222 -5.72 4.81 -27.08
C THR A 222 -4.23 4.72 -26.79
N ASN A 223 -3.66 3.50 -26.80
CA ASN A 223 -2.26 3.27 -26.54
C ASN A 223 -1.79 2.03 -27.33
N PRO A 224 -0.87 2.17 -28.30
CA PRO A 224 -0.42 1.04 -29.11
C PRO A 224 0.36 -0.01 -28.29
N ASN A 225 0.85 0.35 -27.09
CA ASN A 225 1.56 -0.54 -26.19
C ASN A 225 0.62 -1.26 -25.19
N CYS A 226 -0.70 -1.19 -25.37
CA CYS A 226 -1.65 -1.94 -24.53
C CYS A 226 -1.42 -3.45 -24.64
N LEU A 227 -1.63 -4.18 -23.54
CA LEU A 227 -1.59 -5.65 -23.53
C LEU A 227 -2.92 -6.29 -23.94
N GLY A 228 -3.84 -5.47 -24.47
CA GLY A 228 -5.19 -5.85 -24.88
C GLY A 228 -6.28 -5.29 -23.96
N GLY A 229 -7.52 -5.62 -24.28
CA GLY A 229 -8.71 -5.22 -23.53
C GLY A 229 -9.47 -4.03 -24.12
N ASP A 230 -10.44 -3.54 -23.35
CA ASP A 230 -11.32 -2.45 -23.75
C ASP A 230 -11.53 -1.44 -22.61
N GLY A 231 -10.83 -0.31 -22.71
CA GLY A 231 -10.93 0.80 -21.77
C GLY A 231 -12.30 1.49 -21.73
N ALA A 232 -13.20 1.21 -22.68
CA ALA A 232 -14.57 1.71 -22.64
C ALA A 232 -15.50 0.85 -21.75
N THR A 233 -15.13 -0.39 -21.44
CA THR A 233 -16.01 -1.34 -20.72
C THR A 233 -15.36 -1.94 -19.47
N GLU A 234 -14.11 -2.39 -19.57
CA GLU A 234 -13.39 -3.07 -18.49
C GLU A 234 -13.28 -2.26 -17.20
N PRO A 235 -13.00 -0.94 -17.23
CA PRO A 235 -12.94 -0.15 -16.00
C PRO A 235 -14.21 -0.21 -15.15
N TYR A 236 -15.38 -0.28 -15.80
CA TYR A 236 -16.67 -0.35 -15.12
C TYR A 236 -16.92 -1.74 -14.53
N ILE A 237 -16.56 -2.79 -15.26
CA ILE A 237 -16.67 -4.19 -14.79
C ILE A 237 -15.79 -4.40 -13.56
N VAL A 238 -14.52 -4.02 -13.66
CA VAL A 238 -13.53 -4.15 -12.57
C VAL A 238 -13.95 -3.31 -11.36
N GLY A 239 -14.37 -2.06 -11.59
CA GLY A 239 -14.85 -1.19 -10.52
C GLY A 239 -16.09 -1.77 -9.80
N HIS A 240 -17.01 -2.37 -10.55
CA HIS A 240 -18.19 -3.03 -9.99
C HIS A 240 -17.80 -4.23 -9.11
N ASN A 241 -16.93 -5.11 -9.62
CA ASN A 241 -16.47 -6.28 -8.87
C ASN A 241 -15.64 -5.91 -7.63
N PHE A 242 -14.87 -4.81 -7.67
CA PHE A 242 -14.22 -4.27 -6.47
C PHE A 242 -15.23 -3.91 -5.38
N LEU A 243 -16.32 -3.21 -5.73
CA LEU A 243 -17.36 -2.83 -4.77
C LEU A 243 -18.09 -4.05 -4.21
N LEU A 244 -18.39 -5.04 -5.04
CA LEU A 244 -19.01 -6.29 -4.59
C LEU A 244 -18.08 -7.10 -3.67
N ALA A 245 -16.80 -7.22 -4.04
CA ALA A 245 -15.78 -7.91 -3.23
C ALA A 245 -15.59 -7.22 -1.87
N HIS A 246 -15.50 -5.88 -1.85
CA HIS A 246 -15.51 -5.09 -0.62
C HIS A 246 -16.74 -5.41 0.24
N GLY A 247 -17.94 -5.34 -0.34
CA GLY A 247 -19.19 -5.60 0.36
C GLY A 247 -19.26 -7.02 0.94
N ALA A 248 -18.80 -8.02 0.19
CA ALA A 248 -18.74 -9.41 0.63
C ALA A 248 -17.80 -9.61 1.82
N ALA A 249 -16.59 -9.04 1.77
CA ALA A 249 -15.62 -9.12 2.87
C ALA A 249 -16.13 -8.40 4.13
N VAL A 250 -16.70 -7.19 3.98
CA VAL A 250 -17.28 -6.43 5.10
C VAL A 250 -18.44 -7.19 5.73
N LYS A 251 -19.32 -7.79 4.92
CA LYS A 251 -20.45 -8.58 5.42
C LYS A 251 -19.96 -9.73 6.31
N VAL A 252 -19.00 -10.52 5.82
CA VAL A 252 -18.43 -11.63 6.60
C VAL A 252 -17.77 -11.15 7.89
N TYR A 253 -17.00 -10.06 7.84
CA TYR A 253 -16.38 -9.49 9.03
C TYR A 253 -17.43 -9.12 10.09
N ARG A 254 -18.47 -8.37 9.70
CA ARG A 254 -19.53 -7.92 10.63
C ARG A 254 -20.34 -9.06 11.22
N GLU A 255 -20.64 -10.08 10.42
CA GLU A 255 -21.49 -11.19 10.85
C GLU A 255 -20.74 -12.22 11.71
N LYS A 256 -19.42 -12.36 11.56
CA LYS A 256 -18.66 -13.45 12.20
C LYS A 256 -17.48 -13.03 13.08
N TYR A 257 -16.88 -11.86 12.84
CA TYR A 257 -15.59 -11.49 13.44
C TYR A 257 -15.60 -10.14 14.17
N GLN A 258 -16.60 -9.29 13.93
CA GLN A 258 -16.78 -8.06 14.67
C GLN A 258 -17.37 -8.41 16.05
N VAL A 259 -16.57 -8.17 17.08
CA VAL A 259 -16.95 -8.28 18.50
C VAL A 259 -17.27 -6.89 19.03
#